data_AF-A0A9E2EWZ5-F1
#
_entry.id   AF-A0A9E2EWZ5-F1
#
_cell.length_a   1.000
_cell.length_b   1.000
_cell.length_c   1.000
_cell.angle_alpha   90.00
_cell.angle_beta   90.00
_cell.angle_gamma   90.00
#
_symmetry.space_group_name_H-M   'P 1'
#
loop_
_entity.id
_entity.type
_entity.pdbx_description
1 polymer ?
#
loop_
_entity_poly.entity_id
_entity_poly.type
_entity_poly.pdbx_seq_one_letter_code
_entity_poly.pdbx_strand_id
1 'polypeptide(L)'
;MKLFYNLGIYLASLLVKLLALFNDKLKKGVTGRADTFQILDSNINRDDKTIWFHCASLGEYEQGLPVFKAIRKQYRNHYILLTFFSPSGYEIRKNANVADIVAYLPLDTPNNAKRFLDLVHPELIVFVKYDVWPNYLEVIKKRKYRAILISALLRKDHIYFKWYGKFMRQALFGFEHIFVQDQGSKALLESINYHSVTVSGDTRFDRVSAQLSLDNTIPEIKSFKDDKLCIVFGSTWPEDDHLIINYIHTSSVEDIKYIIAPHSINNIYINELKHKIEGEVCLFSDSLSV
;
A
#
# COMPACT_ATOMS: atom_id res chain seq x y z
N MET A 1 -8.46 -27.34 1.15
CA MET A 1 -7.93 -25.96 1.28
C MET A 1 -8.57 -24.99 0.30
N LYS A 2 -8.49 -25.18 -1.03
CA LYS A 2 -9.10 -24.24 -2.00
C LYS A 2 -10.61 -24.01 -1.79
N LEU A 3 -11.38 -25.07 -1.53
CA LEU A 3 -12.82 -24.95 -1.24
C LEU A 3 -13.07 -24.09 0.01
N PHE A 4 -12.38 -24.39 1.12
CA PHE A 4 -12.48 -23.62 2.36
C PHE A 4 -12.04 -22.17 2.20
N TYR A 5 -10.98 -21.91 1.43
CA TYR A 5 -10.52 -20.56 1.11
C TYR A 5 -11.62 -19.76 0.38
N ASN A 6 -12.20 -20.34 -0.68
CA ASN A 6 -13.26 -19.67 -1.44
C ASN A 6 -14.53 -19.49 -0.61
N LEU A 7 -14.94 -20.50 0.16
CA LEU A 7 -16.06 -20.37 1.09
C LEU A 7 -15.80 -19.25 2.11
N GLY A 8 -14.60 -19.19 2.66
CA GLY A 8 -14.15 -18.12 3.55
C GLY A 8 -14.25 -16.74 2.91
N ILE A 9 -13.88 -16.59 1.63
CA ILE A 9 -14.03 -15.31 0.90
C ILE A 9 -15.49 -14.93 0.75
N TYR A 10 -16.37 -15.85 0.38
CA TYR A 10 -17.81 -15.54 0.26
C TYR A 10 -18.42 -15.15 1.60
N LEU A 11 -18.07 -15.86 2.67
CA LEU A 11 -18.51 -15.52 4.03
C LEU A 11 -17.95 -14.17 4.49
N ALA A 12 -16.66 -13.92 4.28
CA ALA A 12 -16.03 -12.64 4.59
C ALA A 12 -16.66 -11.50 3.76
N SER A 13 -16.99 -11.73 2.49
CA SER A 13 -17.70 -10.76 1.66
C SER A 13 -19.06 -10.40 2.23
N LEU A 14 -19.83 -11.38 2.72
CA LEU A 14 -21.12 -11.14 3.32
C LEU A 14 -20.96 -10.36 4.62
N LEU A 15 -20.04 -10.77 5.49
CA LEU A 15 -19.76 -10.11 6.75
C LEU A 15 -19.31 -8.66 6.56
N VAL A 16 -18.39 -8.40 5.63
CA VAL A 16 -17.91 -7.04 5.34
C VAL A 16 -19.05 -6.16 4.83
N LYS A 17 -19.98 -6.67 4.01
CA LYS A 17 -21.16 -5.92 3.57
C LYS A 17 -22.09 -5.56 4.74
N LEU A 18 -22.27 -6.47 5.70
CA LEU A 18 -23.07 -6.20 6.90
C LEU A 18 -22.38 -5.17 7.81
N LEU A 19 -21.08 -5.33 8.06
CA LEU A 19 -20.30 -4.40 8.90
C LEU A 19 -20.14 -3.01 8.25
N ALA A 20 -20.16 -2.93 6.92
CA ALA A 20 -20.12 -1.67 6.18
C ALA A 20 -21.32 -0.75 6.48
N LEU A 21 -22.42 -1.27 7.02
CA LEU A 21 -23.55 -0.45 7.48
C LEU A 21 -23.17 0.44 8.69
N PHE A 22 -22.12 0.05 9.42
CA PHE A 22 -21.70 0.70 10.66
C PHE A 22 -20.29 1.30 10.59
N ASN A 23 -19.59 1.16 9.45
CA ASN A 23 -18.21 1.62 9.30
C ASN A 23 -17.96 2.22 7.92
N ASP A 24 -17.70 3.53 7.87
CA ASP A 24 -17.50 4.27 6.62
C ASP A 24 -16.31 3.78 5.81
N LYS A 25 -15.22 3.36 6.46
CA LYS A 25 -14.05 2.82 5.77
C LYS A 25 -14.41 1.53 5.04
N LEU A 26 -15.12 0.61 5.69
CA LEU A 26 -15.59 -0.62 5.06
C LEU A 26 -16.61 -0.32 3.94
N LYS A 27 -17.52 0.63 4.17
CA LYS A 27 -18.50 1.08 3.16
C LYS A 27 -17.83 1.56 1.88
N LYS A 28 -16.83 2.44 1.98
CA LYS A 28 -16.02 2.89 0.84
C LYS A 28 -15.42 1.71 0.05
N GLY A 29 -14.86 0.73 0.76
CA GLY A 29 -14.30 -0.46 0.14
C GLY A 29 -15.33 -1.37 -0.54
N VAL A 30 -16.55 -1.49 0.01
CA VAL A 30 -17.63 -2.27 -0.60
C VAL A 30 -18.15 -1.59 -1.86
N THR A 31 -18.50 -0.31 -1.76
CA THR A 31 -19.05 0.46 -2.88
C THR A 31 -18.03 0.58 -4.01
N GLY A 32 -16.81 1.05 -3.73
CA GLY A 32 -15.82 1.25 -4.78
C GLY A 32 -15.39 -0.04 -5.48
N ARG A 33 -15.45 -1.20 -4.80
CA ARG A 33 -15.18 -2.51 -5.42
C ARG A 33 -16.33 -3.00 -6.31
N ALA A 34 -17.57 -2.58 -6.03
CA ALA A 34 -18.70 -2.90 -6.89
C ALA A 34 -18.56 -2.21 -8.26
N ASP A 35 -18.01 -1.00 -8.27
CA ASP A 35 -17.84 -0.19 -9.49
C ASP A 35 -16.65 -0.64 -10.35
N THR A 36 -15.70 -1.41 -9.80
CA THR A 36 -14.47 -1.81 -10.49
C THR A 36 -14.72 -2.33 -11.90
N PHE A 37 -15.64 -3.28 -12.09
CA PHE A 37 -15.83 -3.88 -13.41
C PHE A 37 -16.40 -2.89 -14.43
N GLN A 38 -17.26 -1.96 -14.00
CA GLN A 38 -17.79 -0.91 -14.88
C GLN A 38 -16.68 0.07 -15.27
N ILE A 39 -15.82 0.46 -14.30
CA ILE A 39 -14.66 1.32 -14.55
C ILE A 39 -13.74 0.67 -15.59
N LEU A 40 -13.40 -0.61 -15.42
CA LEU A 40 -12.51 -1.31 -16.35
C LEU A 40 -13.11 -1.42 -17.75
N ASP A 41 -14.38 -1.83 -17.85
CA ASP A 41 -15.08 -1.99 -19.14
C ASP A 41 -15.21 -0.68 -19.91
N SER A 42 -15.38 0.44 -19.20
CA SER A 42 -15.52 1.77 -19.83
C SER A 42 -14.20 2.41 -20.23
N ASN A 43 -13.06 1.94 -19.73
CA ASN A 43 -11.76 2.61 -19.89
C ASN A 43 -10.68 1.73 -20.55
N ILE A 44 -10.90 0.42 -20.70
CA ILE A 44 -9.95 -0.50 -21.33
C ILE A 44 -10.60 -1.13 -22.56
N ASN A 45 -10.07 -0.80 -23.74
CA ASN A 45 -10.43 -1.43 -25.00
C ASN A 45 -9.65 -2.74 -25.19
N ARG A 46 -10.12 -3.58 -26.11
CA ARG A 46 -9.48 -4.89 -26.40
C ARG A 46 -8.09 -4.77 -27.01
N ASP A 47 -7.84 -3.69 -27.74
CA ASP A 47 -6.56 -3.47 -28.45
C ASP A 47 -5.54 -2.70 -27.61
N ASP A 48 -5.94 -2.25 -26.40
CA ASP A 48 -5.03 -1.55 -25.50
C ASP A 48 -3.95 -2.51 -24.98
N LYS A 49 -2.72 -2.02 -24.86
CA LYS A 49 -1.66 -2.76 -24.18
C LYS A 49 -1.62 -2.35 -22.73
N THR A 50 -1.82 -3.28 -21.82
CA THR A 50 -1.99 -2.96 -20.41
C THR A 50 -0.87 -3.51 -19.54
N ILE A 51 -0.53 -2.75 -18.50
CA ILE A 51 0.31 -3.20 -17.40
C ILE A 51 -0.52 -3.04 -16.12
N TRP A 52 -0.54 -4.10 -15.31
CA TRP A 52 -1.30 -4.10 -14.06
C TRP A 52 -0.37 -4.07 -12.85
N PHE A 53 -0.46 -3.02 -12.05
CA PHE A 53 0.14 -2.93 -10.73
C PHE A 53 -0.92 -3.19 -9.66
N HIS A 54 -0.59 -4.04 -8.69
CA HIS A 54 -1.41 -4.24 -7.50
C HIS A 54 -0.63 -3.89 -6.23
N CYS A 55 -1.24 -3.06 -5.38
CA CYS A 55 -0.74 -2.71 -4.06
C CYS A 55 -1.86 -2.86 -3.03
N ALA A 56 -1.73 -3.74 -2.04
CA ALA A 56 -2.78 -3.95 -1.03
C ALA A 56 -3.20 -2.64 -0.33
N SER A 57 -2.24 -1.76 -0.02
CA SER A 57 -2.47 -0.51 0.73
C SER A 57 -1.51 0.62 0.30
N LEU A 58 -1.57 1.76 1.01
CA LEU A 58 -0.66 2.88 0.79
C LEU A 58 0.81 2.50 1.02
N GLY A 59 1.11 1.66 2.01
CA GLY A 59 2.47 1.25 2.32
C GLY A 59 3.12 0.48 1.15
N GLU A 60 2.40 -0.51 0.62
CA GLU A 60 2.82 -1.25 -0.56
C GLU A 60 2.92 -0.35 -1.81
N TYR A 61 2.04 0.65 -1.94
CA TYR A 61 2.15 1.61 -3.04
C TYR A 61 3.44 2.44 -2.99
N GLU A 62 3.82 2.96 -1.82
CA GLU A 62 5.08 3.71 -1.70
C GLU A 62 6.29 2.83 -2.01
N GLN A 63 6.22 1.53 -1.72
CA GLN A 63 7.24 0.55 -2.12
C GLN A 63 7.26 0.29 -3.63
N GLY A 64 6.09 0.21 -4.26
CA GLY A 64 5.98 -0.04 -5.70
C GLY A 64 6.26 1.18 -6.56
N LEU A 65 6.12 2.39 -6.02
CA LEU A 65 6.16 3.64 -6.78
C LEU A 65 7.48 3.87 -7.56
N PRO A 66 8.68 3.56 -7.04
CA PRO A 66 9.91 3.69 -7.82
C PRO A 66 9.91 2.81 -9.08
N VAL A 67 9.50 1.54 -8.92
CA VAL A 67 9.38 0.58 -10.03
C VAL A 67 8.30 1.02 -11.01
N PHE A 68 7.18 1.49 -10.50
CA PHE A 68 6.11 2.07 -11.31
C PHE A 68 6.64 3.19 -12.21
N LYS A 69 7.34 4.19 -11.62
CA LYS A 69 7.87 5.34 -12.38
C LYS A 69 8.87 4.89 -13.46
N ALA A 70 9.72 3.91 -13.16
CA ALA A 70 10.64 3.34 -14.14
C ALA A 70 9.90 2.65 -15.30
N ILE A 71 8.89 1.84 -14.99
CA ILE A 71 8.05 1.16 -15.98
C ILE A 71 7.28 2.17 -16.83
N ARG A 72 6.65 3.18 -16.23
CA ARG A 72 5.93 4.24 -16.99
C ARG A 72 6.86 4.97 -17.97
N LYS A 73 8.13 5.19 -17.60
CA LYS A 73 9.12 5.83 -18.50
C LYS A 73 9.49 4.94 -19.68
N GLN A 74 9.56 3.63 -19.48
CA GLN A 74 9.94 2.63 -20.49
C GLN A 74 8.77 2.22 -21.39
N TYR A 75 7.57 2.08 -20.83
CA TYR A 75 6.34 1.62 -21.48
C TYR A 75 5.36 2.78 -21.68
N ARG A 76 5.76 3.77 -22.49
CA ARG A 76 5.01 5.03 -22.66
C ARG A 76 3.65 4.88 -23.34
N ASN A 77 3.48 3.83 -24.12
CA ASN A 77 2.26 3.56 -24.91
C ASN A 77 1.37 2.49 -24.25
N HIS A 78 1.68 2.09 -23.02
CA HIS A 78 0.89 1.12 -22.28
C HIS A 78 -0.06 1.84 -21.32
N TYR A 79 -1.31 1.38 -21.31
CA TYR A 79 -2.28 1.71 -20.28
C TYR A 79 -1.85 1.05 -18.97
N ILE A 80 -1.67 1.85 -17.92
CA ILE A 80 -1.30 1.35 -16.60
C ILE A 80 -2.52 1.39 -15.68
N LEU A 81 -2.93 0.19 -15.27
CA LEU A 81 -3.92 -0.03 -14.23
C LEU A 81 -3.23 -0.17 -12.87
N LEU A 82 -3.61 0.66 -11.91
CA LEU A 82 -3.23 0.50 -10.51
C LEU A 82 -4.42 0.04 -9.70
N THR A 83 -4.31 -1.10 -9.01
CA THR A 83 -5.37 -1.55 -8.11
C THR A 83 -4.96 -1.56 -6.65
N PHE A 84 -5.93 -1.25 -5.79
CA PHE A 84 -5.81 -1.31 -4.34
C PHE A 84 -6.81 -2.29 -3.73
N PHE A 85 -6.43 -2.95 -2.64
CA PHE A 85 -7.40 -3.74 -1.86
C PHE A 85 -8.02 -2.93 -0.71
N SER A 86 -7.22 -2.12 -0.03
CA SER A 86 -7.61 -1.31 1.12
C SER A 86 -8.05 0.11 0.71
N PRO A 87 -9.13 0.65 1.32
CA PRO A 87 -9.50 2.05 1.19
C PRO A 87 -8.40 3.03 1.59
N SER A 88 -7.50 2.63 2.51
CA SER A 88 -6.38 3.50 2.91
C SER A 88 -5.39 3.78 1.79
N GLY A 89 -5.24 2.87 0.81
CA GLY A 89 -4.44 3.13 -0.38
C GLY A 89 -5.26 3.85 -1.45
N TYR A 90 -6.44 3.30 -1.76
CA TYR A 90 -7.29 3.81 -2.83
C TYR A 90 -7.73 5.26 -2.62
N GLU A 91 -8.30 5.61 -1.46
CA GLU A 91 -8.87 6.95 -1.27
C GLU A 91 -7.84 8.07 -1.37
N ILE A 92 -6.59 7.78 -1.00
CA ILE A 92 -5.47 8.72 -1.06
C ILE A 92 -4.89 8.83 -2.48
N ARG A 93 -4.94 7.75 -3.27
CA ARG A 93 -4.24 7.64 -4.56
C ARG A 93 -5.15 7.46 -5.77
N LYS A 94 -6.48 7.47 -5.62
CA LYS A 94 -7.44 7.30 -6.72
C LYS A 94 -7.30 8.34 -7.84
N ASN A 95 -6.78 9.53 -7.52
CA ASN A 95 -6.50 10.60 -8.47
C ASN A 95 -4.99 10.76 -8.75
N ALA A 96 -4.18 9.74 -8.46
CA ALA A 96 -2.74 9.82 -8.67
C ALA A 96 -2.45 9.77 -10.18
N ASN A 97 -1.80 10.82 -10.71
CA ASN A 97 -1.36 10.94 -12.10
C ASN A 97 -0.33 9.88 -12.55
N VAL A 98 0.01 8.94 -11.67
CA VAL A 98 0.97 7.90 -11.99
C VAL A 98 0.33 6.84 -12.91
N ALA A 99 -0.96 6.51 -12.71
CA ALA A 99 -1.70 5.50 -13.47
C ALA A 99 -2.78 6.12 -14.34
N ASP A 100 -3.18 5.42 -15.41
CA ASP A 100 -4.29 5.86 -16.27
C ASP A 100 -5.64 5.51 -15.65
N ILE A 101 -5.68 4.38 -14.92
CA ILE A 101 -6.86 3.92 -14.19
C ILE A 101 -6.42 3.52 -12.80
N VAL A 102 -7.16 3.97 -11.79
CA VAL A 102 -7.05 3.50 -10.41
C VAL A 102 -8.37 2.86 -10.00
N ALA A 103 -8.34 1.61 -9.56
CA ALA A 103 -9.54 0.85 -9.18
C ALA A 103 -9.31 0.02 -7.92
N TYR A 104 -10.38 -0.50 -7.32
CA TYR A 104 -10.25 -1.54 -6.30
C TYR A 104 -10.00 -2.89 -6.97
N LEU A 105 -9.16 -3.74 -6.36
CA LEU A 105 -9.07 -5.16 -6.76
C LEU A 105 -10.37 -5.88 -6.34
N PRO A 106 -11.09 -6.54 -7.27
CA PRO A 106 -12.22 -7.38 -6.93
C PRO A 106 -11.81 -8.51 -5.99
N LEU A 107 -12.73 -8.96 -5.12
CA LEU A 107 -12.46 -10.06 -4.20
C LEU A 107 -11.92 -11.27 -4.96
N ASP A 108 -10.94 -11.96 -4.37
CA ASP A 108 -10.23 -13.10 -4.98
C ASP A 108 -11.12 -14.35 -5.06
N THR A 109 -12.20 -14.27 -5.84
CA THR A 109 -13.03 -15.42 -6.20
C THR A 109 -12.61 -15.91 -7.59
N PRO A 110 -12.82 -17.20 -7.93
CA PRO A 110 -12.49 -17.73 -9.25
C PRO A 110 -13.14 -16.93 -10.40
N ASN A 111 -14.40 -16.53 -10.25
CA ASN A 111 -15.13 -15.79 -11.27
C ASN A 111 -14.61 -14.36 -11.43
N ASN A 112 -14.33 -13.68 -10.33
CA ASN A 112 -13.80 -12.33 -10.38
C ASN A 112 -12.40 -12.30 -10.98
N ALA A 113 -11.53 -13.22 -10.56
CA ALA A 113 -10.17 -13.34 -11.10
C ALA A 113 -10.18 -13.56 -12.61
N LYS A 114 -11.04 -14.46 -13.11
CA LYS A 114 -11.20 -14.71 -14.54
C LYS A 114 -11.70 -13.47 -15.27
N ARG A 115 -12.81 -12.88 -14.82
CA ARG A 115 -13.43 -11.69 -15.44
C ARG A 115 -12.48 -10.49 -15.45
N PHE A 116 -11.77 -10.27 -14.35
CA PHE A 116 -10.81 -9.18 -14.23
C PHE A 116 -9.67 -9.34 -15.23
N LEU A 117 -9.07 -10.52 -15.32
CA LEU A 117 -7.98 -10.77 -16.28
C LEU A 117 -8.47 -10.83 -17.74
N ASP A 118 -9.74 -11.16 -17.98
CA ASP A 118 -10.35 -11.04 -19.32
C ASP A 118 -10.46 -9.57 -19.77
N LEU A 119 -10.87 -8.68 -18.86
CA LEU A 119 -11.00 -7.25 -19.15
C LEU A 119 -9.66 -6.52 -19.20
N VAL A 120 -8.75 -6.85 -18.29
CA VAL A 120 -7.47 -6.14 -18.14
C VAL A 120 -6.43 -6.66 -19.13
N HIS A 121 -6.43 -7.96 -19.47
CA HIS A 121 -5.51 -8.60 -20.43
C HIS A 121 -4.01 -8.17 -20.34
N PRO A 122 -3.41 -8.13 -19.13
CA PRO A 122 -2.10 -7.51 -18.91
C PRO A 122 -0.93 -8.23 -19.60
N GLU A 123 -0.03 -7.46 -20.22
CA GLU A 123 1.28 -7.97 -20.71
C GLU A 123 2.27 -8.19 -19.56
N LEU A 124 2.13 -7.40 -18.48
CA LEU A 124 2.94 -7.49 -17.27
C LEU A 124 2.07 -7.19 -16.04
N ILE A 125 2.26 -8.00 -14.99
CA ILE A 125 1.61 -7.85 -13.70
C ILE A 125 2.66 -7.69 -12.60
N VAL A 126 2.52 -6.66 -11.77
CA VAL A 126 3.44 -6.37 -10.67
C VAL A 126 2.66 -6.35 -9.36
N PHE A 127 2.94 -7.32 -8.49
CA PHE A 127 2.47 -7.36 -7.11
C PHE A 127 3.57 -6.87 -6.16
N VAL A 128 3.19 -6.33 -5.01
CA VAL A 128 4.15 -5.77 -4.05
C VAL A 128 4.09 -6.52 -2.71
N LYS A 129 5.28 -6.89 -2.23
CA LYS A 129 5.55 -7.39 -0.87
C LYS A 129 4.85 -8.71 -0.51
N TYR A 130 3.68 -8.64 0.11
CA TYR A 130 2.94 -9.80 0.64
C TYR A 130 1.69 -10.15 -0.18
N ASP A 131 1.47 -9.49 -1.31
CA ASP A 131 0.26 -9.65 -2.11
C ASP A 131 0.23 -10.99 -2.87
N VAL A 132 -0.31 -12.02 -2.21
CA VAL A 132 -0.50 -13.36 -2.78
C VAL A 132 -1.99 -13.70 -2.82
N TRP A 133 -2.56 -13.69 -4.02
CA TRP A 133 -3.98 -13.91 -4.28
C TRP A 133 -4.18 -15.22 -5.07
N PRO A 134 -4.50 -16.35 -4.40
CA PRO A 134 -4.52 -17.66 -5.03
C PRO A 134 -5.38 -17.81 -6.28
N ASN A 135 -6.59 -17.23 -6.34
CA ASN A 135 -7.43 -17.40 -7.54
C ASN A 135 -6.91 -16.54 -8.72
N TYR A 136 -6.46 -15.31 -8.48
CA TYR A 136 -5.74 -14.53 -9.50
C TYR A 136 -4.49 -15.25 -10.00
N LEU A 137 -3.62 -15.70 -9.09
CA LEU A 137 -2.36 -16.36 -9.45
C LEU A 137 -2.58 -17.68 -10.19
N GLU A 138 -3.67 -18.40 -9.88
CA GLU A 138 -4.05 -19.59 -10.63
C GLU A 138 -4.46 -19.26 -12.08
N VAL A 139 -5.24 -18.19 -12.29
CA VAL A 139 -5.64 -17.76 -13.65
C VAL A 139 -4.43 -17.24 -14.42
N ILE A 140 -3.59 -16.42 -13.78
CA ILE A 140 -2.31 -15.91 -14.32
C ILE A 140 -1.46 -17.07 -14.82
N LYS A 141 -1.23 -18.08 -13.96
CA LYS A 141 -0.43 -19.25 -14.32
C LYS A 141 -1.04 -20.03 -15.48
N LYS A 142 -2.35 -20.31 -15.43
CA LYS A 142 -3.06 -21.08 -16.47
C LYS A 142 -3.00 -20.40 -17.83
N ARG A 143 -3.07 -19.06 -17.85
CA ARG A 143 -3.02 -18.25 -19.07
C ARG A 143 -1.62 -17.82 -19.47
N LYS A 144 -0.61 -18.17 -18.68
CA LYS A 144 0.80 -17.80 -18.89
C LYS A 144 1.01 -16.28 -18.96
N TYR A 145 0.24 -15.52 -18.17
CA TYR A 145 0.52 -14.11 -17.97
C TYR A 145 1.81 -13.94 -17.17
N ARG A 146 2.54 -12.86 -17.44
CA ARG A 146 3.80 -12.53 -16.77
C ARG A 146 3.51 -11.78 -15.48
N ALA A 147 3.68 -12.44 -14.35
CA ALA A 147 3.49 -11.82 -13.04
C ALA A 147 4.78 -11.85 -12.23
N ILE A 148 5.15 -10.72 -11.65
CA ILE A 148 6.27 -10.62 -10.73
C ILE A 148 5.79 -10.12 -9.37
N LEU A 149 6.48 -10.57 -8.32
CA LEU A 149 6.33 -10.03 -6.96
C LEU A 149 7.61 -9.28 -6.61
N ILE A 150 7.49 -8.01 -6.23
CA ILE A 150 8.63 -7.17 -5.85
C ILE A 150 8.69 -6.93 -4.34
N SER A 151 9.89 -6.69 -3.81
CA SER A 151 10.14 -6.36 -2.40
C SER A 151 9.55 -7.38 -1.42
N ALA A 152 9.52 -8.65 -1.80
CA ALA A 152 9.01 -9.71 -0.94
C ALA A 152 9.92 -9.93 0.26
N LEU A 153 9.33 -10.03 1.44
CA LEU A 153 10.02 -10.41 2.67
C LEU A 153 9.32 -11.66 3.20
N LEU A 154 10.02 -12.77 3.38
CA LEU A 154 9.38 -14.05 3.72
C LEU A 154 9.92 -14.55 5.05
N ARG A 155 9.04 -15.15 5.85
CA ARG A 155 9.38 -15.68 7.17
C ARG A 155 8.94 -17.13 7.27
N LYS A 156 9.68 -17.94 8.04
CA LYS A 156 9.44 -19.40 8.19
C LYS A 156 8.08 -19.73 8.82
N ASP A 157 7.47 -18.78 9.53
CA ASP A 157 6.14 -18.89 10.11
C ASP A 157 5.00 -18.68 9.10
N HIS A 158 5.27 -18.07 7.95
CA HIS A 158 4.26 -17.92 6.89
C HIS A 158 3.72 -19.29 6.44
N ILE A 159 2.41 -19.30 6.13
CA ILE A 159 1.68 -20.50 5.73
C ILE A 159 2.34 -21.24 4.55
N TYR A 160 2.99 -20.54 3.62
CA TYR A 160 3.68 -21.11 2.46
C TYR A 160 4.69 -22.21 2.84
N PHE A 161 5.34 -22.08 3.99
CA PHE A 161 6.40 -22.98 4.46
C PHE A 161 5.92 -24.01 5.48
N LYS A 162 4.61 -24.03 5.80
CA LYS A 162 4.02 -25.01 6.71
C LYS A 162 3.52 -26.24 5.96
N TRP A 163 3.52 -27.39 6.62
CA TRP A 163 3.11 -28.67 6.02
C TRP A 163 1.66 -28.64 5.49
N TYR A 164 0.75 -27.93 6.18
CA TYR A 164 -0.64 -27.75 5.77
C TYR A 164 -0.87 -26.65 4.72
N GLY A 165 0.16 -25.89 4.37
CA GLY A 165 0.06 -24.70 3.52
C GLY A 165 0.19 -24.95 2.02
N LYS A 166 0.11 -26.21 1.54
CA LYS A 166 0.37 -26.59 0.15
C LYS A 166 -0.40 -25.71 -0.87
N PHE A 167 -1.65 -25.39 -0.59
CA PHE A 167 -2.48 -24.54 -1.46
C PHE A 167 -1.90 -23.14 -1.62
N MET A 168 -1.55 -22.47 -0.51
CA MET A 168 -0.94 -21.14 -0.56
C MET A 168 0.46 -21.18 -1.15
N ARG A 169 1.24 -22.23 -0.86
CA ARG A 169 2.55 -22.46 -1.49
C ARG A 169 2.44 -22.53 -3.01
N GLN A 170 1.45 -23.24 -3.53
CA GLN A 170 1.23 -23.36 -4.97
C GLN A 170 0.87 -22.01 -5.63
N ALA A 171 0.25 -21.09 -4.90
CA ALA A 171 -0.03 -19.75 -5.42
C ALA A 171 1.26 -18.98 -5.74
N LEU A 172 2.34 -19.14 -4.94
CA LEU A 172 3.63 -18.51 -5.22
C LEU A 172 4.19 -18.93 -6.59
N PHE A 173 3.93 -20.16 -7.03
CA PHE A 173 4.32 -20.65 -8.36
C PHE A 173 3.46 -20.10 -9.50
N GLY A 174 2.57 -19.13 -9.23
CA GLY A 174 1.92 -18.32 -10.25
C GLY A 174 2.74 -17.09 -10.65
N PHE A 175 3.75 -16.72 -9.86
CA PHE A 175 4.73 -15.72 -10.24
C PHE A 175 5.77 -16.32 -11.19
N GLU A 176 6.13 -15.56 -12.22
CA GLU A 176 7.26 -15.81 -13.11
C GLU A 176 8.58 -15.62 -12.36
N HIS A 177 8.66 -14.54 -11.56
CA HIS A 177 9.85 -14.21 -10.77
C HIS A 177 9.45 -13.50 -9.46
N ILE A 178 10.20 -13.78 -8.39
CA ILE A 178 10.01 -13.10 -7.09
C ILE A 178 11.30 -12.35 -6.73
N PHE A 179 11.21 -11.05 -6.57
CA PHE A 179 12.29 -10.22 -6.04
C PHE A 179 12.13 -10.09 -4.53
N VAL A 180 13.14 -10.49 -3.78
CA VAL A 180 13.13 -10.51 -2.31
C VAL A 180 14.06 -9.46 -1.72
N GLN A 181 13.78 -9.06 -0.48
CA GLN A 181 14.58 -8.06 0.24
C GLN A 181 15.90 -8.61 0.77
N ASP A 182 15.96 -9.90 1.12
CA ASP A 182 17.11 -10.50 1.79
C ASP A 182 17.39 -11.95 1.35
N GLN A 183 18.57 -12.45 1.75
CA GLN A 183 18.98 -13.83 1.47
C GLN A 183 18.14 -14.87 2.23
N GLY A 184 17.58 -14.52 3.40
CA GLY A 184 16.74 -15.43 4.17
C GLY A 184 15.45 -15.78 3.45
N SER A 185 14.82 -14.78 2.84
CA SER A 185 13.62 -14.93 2.00
C SER A 185 13.92 -15.75 0.75
N LYS A 186 15.09 -15.54 0.14
CA LYS A 186 15.56 -16.36 -0.99
C LYS A 186 15.70 -17.84 -0.58
N ALA A 187 16.40 -18.11 0.51
CA ALA A 187 16.59 -19.48 1.01
C ALA A 187 15.26 -20.16 1.36
N LEU A 188 14.28 -19.41 1.89
CA LEU A 188 12.94 -19.94 2.14
C LEU A 188 12.22 -20.34 0.85
N LEU A 189 12.29 -19.54 -0.22
CA LEU A 189 11.73 -19.90 -1.52
C LEU A 189 12.44 -21.12 -2.13
N GLU A 190 13.76 -21.18 -2.05
CA GLU A 190 14.53 -22.34 -2.52
C GLU A 190 14.17 -23.62 -1.75
N SER A 191 13.89 -23.53 -0.44
CA SER A 191 13.45 -24.68 0.39
C SER A 191 12.14 -25.32 -0.06
N ILE A 192 11.34 -24.62 -0.87
CA ILE A 192 10.11 -25.13 -1.47
C ILE A 192 10.25 -25.38 -2.97
N ASN A 193 11.48 -25.43 -3.50
CA ASN A 193 11.85 -25.60 -4.91
C ASN A 193 11.39 -24.45 -5.83
N TYR A 194 11.35 -23.22 -5.32
CA TYR A 194 11.13 -22.02 -6.12
C TYR A 194 12.46 -21.31 -6.38
N HIS A 195 12.93 -21.32 -7.64
CA HIS A 195 14.28 -20.87 -8.01
C HIS A 195 14.33 -19.56 -8.82
N SER A 196 13.20 -19.09 -9.36
CA SER A 196 13.12 -17.82 -10.08
C SER A 196 13.08 -16.63 -9.10
N VAL A 197 14.19 -16.43 -8.39
CA VAL A 197 14.30 -15.48 -7.27
C VAL A 197 15.58 -14.65 -7.36
N THR A 198 15.46 -13.34 -7.08
CA THR A 198 16.60 -12.42 -7.00
C THR A 198 16.50 -11.60 -5.72
N VAL A 199 17.63 -11.42 -5.02
CA VAL A 199 17.71 -10.48 -3.90
C VAL A 199 17.95 -9.09 -4.46
N SER A 200 16.99 -8.18 -4.28
CA SER A 200 17.04 -6.81 -4.81
C SER A 200 16.97 -5.72 -3.73
N GLY A 201 16.89 -6.11 -2.45
CA GLY A 201 16.73 -5.16 -1.34
C GLY A 201 15.31 -4.64 -1.18
N ASP A 202 15.15 -3.63 -0.33
CA ASP A 202 13.86 -3.01 -0.03
C ASP A 202 13.69 -1.68 -0.78
N THR A 203 12.70 -1.62 -1.67
CA THR A 203 12.42 -0.43 -2.49
C THR A 203 12.01 0.82 -1.69
N ARG A 204 11.77 0.70 -0.38
CA ARG A 204 11.59 1.88 0.49
C ARG A 204 12.84 2.75 0.54
N PHE A 205 14.04 2.16 0.45
CA PHE A 205 15.27 2.95 0.44
C PHE A 205 15.38 3.79 -0.84
N ASP A 206 15.01 3.24 -1.99
CA ASP A 206 14.91 4.00 -3.24
C ASP A 206 13.89 5.14 -3.12
N ARG A 207 12.76 4.88 -2.45
CA ARG A 207 11.74 5.90 -2.23
C ARG A 207 12.25 7.06 -1.38
N VAL A 208 12.93 6.78 -0.27
CA VAL A 208 13.54 7.79 0.61
C VAL A 208 14.61 8.58 -0.15
N SER A 209 15.50 7.89 -0.87
CA SER A 209 16.52 8.55 -1.69
C SER A 209 15.89 9.47 -2.75
N ALA A 210 14.85 9.01 -3.44
CA ALA A 210 14.13 9.82 -4.42
C ALA A 210 13.32 10.97 -3.81
N GLN A 211 12.96 10.92 -2.52
CA GLN A 211 12.32 12.05 -1.86
C GLN A 211 13.29 13.21 -1.64
N LEU A 212 14.59 12.94 -1.46
CA LEU A 212 15.61 13.98 -1.25
C LEU A 212 15.75 14.93 -2.45
N SER A 213 15.38 14.50 -3.66
CA SER A 213 15.41 15.32 -4.87
C SER A 213 14.09 16.01 -5.20
N LEU A 214 13.02 15.74 -4.43
CA LEU A 214 11.74 16.43 -4.57
C LEU A 214 11.77 17.72 -3.74
N ASP A 215 11.09 18.75 -4.23
CA ASP A 215 10.73 19.87 -3.39
C ASP A 215 9.63 19.43 -2.41
N ASN A 216 10.02 19.16 -1.17
CA ASN A 216 9.10 18.83 -0.08
C ASN A 216 8.84 20.04 0.82
N THR A 217 9.10 21.26 0.33
CA THR A 217 8.85 22.48 1.09
C THR A 217 7.34 22.64 1.32
N ILE A 218 6.97 22.79 2.59
CA ILE A 218 5.61 23.12 2.99
C ILE A 218 5.66 24.58 3.48
N PRO A 219 5.07 25.55 2.75
CA PRO A 219 5.20 26.97 3.04
C PRO A 219 4.86 27.35 4.48
N GLU A 220 3.81 26.75 5.03
CA GLU A 220 3.32 26.98 6.39
C GLU A 220 4.34 26.49 7.43
N ILE A 221 4.94 25.31 7.20
CA ILE A 221 6.01 24.78 8.06
C ILE A 221 7.29 25.62 7.92
N LYS A 222 7.61 26.09 6.72
CA LYS A 222 8.76 26.99 6.50
C LYS A 222 8.58 28.29 7.28
N SER A 223 7.39 28.88 7.22
CA SER A 223 7.04 30.09 7.98
C SER A 223 7.04 29.84 9.49
N PHE A 224 6.51 28.71 9.96
CA PHE A 224 6.51 28.35 11.38
C PHE A 224 7.94 28.13 11.92
N LYS A 225 8.78 27.47 11.12
CA LYS A 225 10.18 27.20 11.45
C LYS A 225 10.97 28.48 11.63
N ASP A 226 10.70 29.51 10.82
CA ASP A 226 11.34 30.83 10.92
C ASP A 226 12.87 30.76 10.99
N ASP A 227 13.47 29.87 10.19
CA ASP A 227 14.90 29.56 10.21
C ASP A 227 15.54 29.14 11.54
N LYS A 228 14.70 28.79 12.53
CA LYS A 228 15.10 28.19 13.79
C LYS A 228 15.32 26.68 13.69
N LEU A 229 15.98 26.12 14.70
CA LEU A 229 16.09 24.67 14.87
C LEU A 229 14.69 24.11 15.11
N CYS A 230 14.28 23.12 14.31
CA CYS A 230 12.98 22.49 14.44
C CYS A 230 13.12 21.00 14.75
N ILE A 231 12.54 20.56 15.87
CA ILE A 231 12.47 19.15 16.24
C ILE A 231 11.10 18.61 15.84
N VAL A 232 11.09 17.50 15.10
CA VAL A 232 9.85 16.87 14.62
C VAL A 232 9.67 15.52 15.30
N PHE A 233 8.60 15.39 16.07
CA PHE A 233 8.14 14.13 16.65
C PHE A 233 7.07 13.53 15.72
N GLY A 234 7.49 12.61 14.85
CA GLY A 234 6.61 11.98 13.86
C GLY A 234 6.06 10.63 14.32
N SER A 235 4.78 10.39 14.03
CA SER A 235 4.06 9.14 14.37
C SER A 235 4.03 8.82 15.86
N THR A 236 3.85 9.85 16.71
CA THR A 236 3.79 9.69 18.17
C THR A 236 2.49 9.02 18.62
N TRP A 237 2.55 8.36 19.76
CA TRP A 237 1.43 7.76 20.48
C TRP A 237 1.19 8.47 21.82
N PRO A 238 0.01 8.32 22.45
CA PRO A 238 -0.27 8.92 23.76
C PRO A 238 0.78 8.63 24.85
N GLU A 239 1.45 7.47 24.76
CA GLU A 239 2.54 7.07 25.65
C GLU A 239 3.81 7.91 25.47
N ASP A 240 4.04 8.44 24.26
CA ASP A 240 5.17 9.32 23.96
C ASP A 240 4.95 10.75 24.47
N ASP A 241 3.68 11.18 24.56
CA ASP A 241 3.31 12.57 24.85
C ASP A 241 3.94 13.07 26.15
N HIS A 242 3.92 12.26 27.22
CA HIS A 242 4.49 12.68 28.51
C HIS A 242 5.99 12.97 28.40
N LEU A 243 6.75 12.14 27.68
CA LEU A 243 8.19 12.33 27.49
C LEU A 243 8.47 13.56 26.62
N ILE A 244 7.69 13.73 25.55
CA ILE A 244 7.83 14.85 24.62
C ILE A 244 7.50 16.18 25.32
N ILE A 245 6.37 16.24 26.01
CA ILE A 245 5.91 17.44 26.73
C ILE A 245 6.92 17.81 27.82
N ASN A 246 7.35 16.83 28.62
CA ASN A 246 8.36 17.08 29.65
C ASN A 246 9.66 17.59 29.05
N TYR A 247 10.11 17.03 27.91
CA TYR A 247 11.28 17.56 27.21
C TYR A 247 11.08 18.99 26.72
N ILE A 248 9.93 19.32 26.13
CA ILE A 248 9.62 20.68 25.67
C ILE A 248 9.64 21.66 26.84
N HIS A 249 9.09 21.29 28.01
CA HIS A 249 9.03 22.16 29.19
C HIS A 249 10.37 22.30 29.92
N THR A 250 11.22 21.28 29.88
CA THR A 250 12.48 21.25 30.65
C THR A 250 13.72 21.56 29.81
N SER A 251 13.60 21.60 28.48
CA SER A 251 14.69 21.93 27.58
C SER A 251 15.22 23.34 27.86
N SER A 252 16.53 23.45 28.13
CA SER A 252 17.22 24.73 28.29
C SER A 252 17.69 25.34 26.97
N VAL A 253 17.41 24.68 25.84
CA VAL A 253 17.79 25.20 24.52
C VAL A 253 16.76 26.23 24.06
N GLU A 254 17.19 27.48 23.99
CA GLU A 254 16.39 28.59 23.49
C GLU A 254 16.19 28.50 21.96
N ASP A 255 15.17 29.18 21.45
CA ASP A 255 14.89 29.30 20.02
C ASP A 255 14.69 27.98 19.25
N ILE A 256 14.07 26.98 19.88
CA ILE A 256 13.61 25.75 19.19
C ILE A 256 12.12 25.86 18.80
N LYS A 257 11.78 25.34 17.63
CA LYS A 257 10.41 25.05 17.20
C LYS A 257 10.14 23.55 17.31
N TYR A 258 8.93 23.19 17.72
CA TYR A 258 8.52 21.80 17.88
C TYR A 258 7.33 21.50 16.98
N ILE A 259 7.41 20.38 16.23
CA ILE A 259 6.29 19.84 15.47
C ILE A 259 5.98 18.46 16.04
N ILE A 260 4.73 18.25 16.44
CA ILE A 260 4.23 16.94 16.87
C ILE A 260 3.21 16.47 15.85
N ALA A 261 3.50 15.34 15.20
CA ALA A 261 2.64 14.71 14.20
C ALA A 261 2.19 13.34 14.72
N PRO A 262 1.08 13.29 15.49
CA PRO A 262 0.66 12.06 16.14
C PRO A 262 0.06 11.03 15.17
N HIS A 263 0.08 9.77 15.58
CA HIS A 263 -0.49 8.66 14.81
C HIS A 263 -2.02 8.77 14.67
N SER A 264 -2.70 9.39 15.65
CA SER A 264 -4.14 9.64 15.65
C SER A 264 -4.41 11.15 15.66
N ILE A 265 -5.29 11.61 14.78
CA ILE A 265 -5.64 13.03 14.61
C ILE A 265 -7.09 13.32 15.01
N ASN A 266 -7.66 12.56 15.96
CA ASN A 266 -9.01 12.84 16.43
C ASN A 266 -9.03 14.13 17.28
N ASN A 267 -10.12 14.90 17.17
CA ASN A 267 -10.22 16.22 17.79
C ASN A 267 -10.04 16.21 19.31
N ILE A 268 -10.51 15.16 20.00
CA ILE A 268 -10.39 15.05 21.46
C ILE A 268 -8.91 14.98 21.84
N TYR A 269 -8.19 14.04 21.25
CA TYR A 269 -6.78 13.83 21.51
C TYR A 269 -5.91 15.04 21.14
N ILE A 270 -6.16 15.67 19.99
CA ILE A 270 -5.43 16.87 19.57
C ILE A 270 -5.66 18.03 20.55
N ASN A 271 -6.89 18.22 21.03
CA ASN A 271 -7.18 19.26 22.01
C ASN A 271 -6.51 18.96 23.36
N GLU A 272 -6.53 17.72 23.83
CA GLU A 272 -5.82 17.32 25.06
C GLU A 272 -4.32 17.58 24.95
N LEU A 273 -3.70 17.21 23.83
CA LEU A 273 -2.28 17.44 23.58
C LEU A 273 -1.95 18.94 23.57
N LYS A 274 -2.77 19.74 22.88
CA LYS A 274 -2.64 21.21 22.83
C LYS A 274 -2.70 21.83 24.24
N HIS A 275 -3.60 21.36 25.10
CA HIS A 275 -3.75 21.89 26.45
C HIS A 275 -2.62 21.53 27.42
N LYS A 276 -1.87 20.45 27.15
CA LYS A 276 -0.74 20.04 28.00
C LYS A 276 0.57 20.76 27.67
N ILE A 277 0.64 21.45 26.54
CA ILE A 277 1.84 22.17 26.12
C ILE A 277 1.71 23.63 26.54
N GLU A 278 2.59 24.08 27.45
CA GLU A 278 2.74 25.48 27.80
C GLU A 278 3.37 26.27 26.63
N GLY A 279 2.83 27.46 26.35
CA GLY A 279 3.31 28.35 25.29
C GLY A 279 2.37 28.48 24.09
N GLU A 280 2.88 29.03 22.99
CA GLU A 280 2.11 29.24 21.76
C GLU A 280 2.01 27.94 20.94
N VAL A 281 0.78 27.46 20.76
CA VAL A 281 0.49 26.23 20.00
C VAL A 281 -0.57 26.49 18.93
N CYS A 282 -0.24 26.17 17.68
CA CYS A 282 -1.16 26.23 16.54
C CYS A 282 -1.33 24.84 15.89
N LEU A 283 -2.48 24.59 15.26
CA LEU A 283 -2.68 23.39 14.46
C LEU A 283 -2.33 23.68 13.00
N PHE A 284 -1.70 22.72 12.33
CA PHE A 284 -1.42 22.83 10.89
C PHE A 284 -2.68 22.99 10.04
N SER A 285 -3.83 22.49 10.50
CA SER A 285 -5.14 22.70 9.85
C SER A 285 -5.59 24.16 9.89
N ASP A 286 -5.21 24.91 10.93
CA ASP A 286 -5.63 26.29 11.10
C ASP A 286 -4.92 27.20 10.10
N SER A 287 -3.68 26.85 9.71
CA SER A 287 -2.91 27.58 8.69
C SER A 287 -3.37 27.31 7.24
N LEU A 288 -4.17 26.27 7.01
CA LEU A 288 -4.72 25.94 5.68
C LEU A 288 -6.07 26.61 5.40
N SER A 289 -6.61 27.37 6.36
CA SER A 289 -7.95 27.98 6.30
C SER A 289 -7.94 29.45 5.86
N VAL A 290 -6.89 29.88 5.14
CA VAL A 290 -6.72 31.25 4.60
C VAL A 290 -6.74 31.21 3.08
#